data_AF-D9XQJ8-F1
#
_entry.id   AF-D9XQJ8-F1
#
_cell.length_a   1.000
_cell.length_b   1.000
_cell.length_c   1.000
_cell.angle_alpha   90.00
_cell.angle_beta   90.00
_cell.angle_gamma   90.00
#
_symmetry.space_group_name_H-M   'P 1'
#
loop_
_entity.id
_entity.type
_entity.pdbx_description
1 polymer ?
#
loop_
_entity_poly.entity_id
_entity_poly.type
_entity_poly.pdbx_seq_one_letter_code
_entity_poly.pdbx_strand_id
1 'polypeptide(L)'
;MGAAPPGYRLLPAHPWQLDLAARDLAPAFADGRLIRLGTTTFPVWPTAAIRTVYAPARDLFLKFSLDVRITNDIRRLWRHDLLRLRTTDTAAGAALAGTGAAWQSDRGHRTADFAYEQLAVVVRDGLRDHLPPGATPFLAAALAEGFDGSPLAATTAPAAWWDAYLAAVVPPALTAFAEHGVVLEAHLQNTLVAMGPGGMPVRALYRDAEGVKLLSAVTREAGWERLVYCLIVNHLTEIAAALAAHHPGLDPWPAVRRELARHDLPEIPALLTAPTLPAKTNLLLRWTGADGADARYRPVASPLAARSVT
;
A
#
# COMPACT_ATOMS: atom_id res chain seq x y z
N MET A 1 -20.61 3.37 17.77
CA MET A 1 -19.53 2.80 18.60
C MET A 1 -19.88 2.94 20.09
N GLY A 2 -21.13 2.64 20.50
CA GLY A 2 -21.61 2.99 21.84
C GLY A 2 -21.69 4.51 22.09
N ALA A 3 -21.97 4.90 23.34
CA ALA A 3 -21.93 6.28 23.82
C ALA A 3 -20.77 6.44 24.82
N ALA A 4 -20.04 7.55 24.76
CA ALA A 4 -19.01 7.86 25.75
C ALA A 4 -19.65 8.43 27.02
N PRO A 5 -19.15 8.07 28.22
CA PRO A 5 -19.54 8.75 29.46
C PRO A 5 -19.23 10.27 29.42
N PRO A 6 -19.92 11.11 30.20
CA PRO A 6 -19.61 12.54 30.29
C PRO A 6 -18.13 12.79 30.59
N GLY A 7 -17.49 13.68 29.82
CA GLY A 7 -16.05 13.97 29.95
C GLY A 7 -15.12 13.06 29.14
N TYR A 8 -15.64 12.00 28.50
CA TYR A 8 -14.84 11.06 27.71
C TYR A 8 -15.12 11.17 26.21
N ARG A 9 -14.17 10.68 25.41
CA ARG A 9 -14.32 10.47 23.96
C ARG A 9 -14.08 9.01 23.64
N LEU A 10 -14.81 8.50 22.64
CA LEU A 10 -14.58 7.15 22.14
C LEU A 10 -13.23 7.04 21.44
N LEU A 11 -12.46 6.02 21.81
CA LEU A 11 -11.19 5.63 21.21
C LEU A 11 -11.21 4.11 20.98
N PRO A 12 -11.42 3.64 19.74
CA PRO A 12 -11.29 2.22 19.45
C PRO A 12 -9.82 1.82 19.48
N ALA A 13 -9.54 0.59 19.92
CA ALA A 13 -8.21 0.00 19.91
C ALA A 13 -8.30 -1.46 19.49
N HIS A 14 -7.21 -1.99 18.91
CA HIS A 14 -7.13 -3.40 18.59
C HIS A 14 -7.15 -4.24 19.88
N PRO A 15 -7.96 -5.30 19.98
CA PRO A 15 -8.10 -6.07 21.23
C PRO A 15 -6.75 -6.60 21.72
N TRP A 16 -5.94 -7.21 20.83
CA TRP A 16 -4.60 -7.67 21.20
C TRP A 16 -3.66 -6.54 21.61
N GLN A 17 -3.82 -5.33 21.07
CA GLN A 17 -2.98 -4.21 21.50
C GLN A 17 -3.28 -3.81 22.94
N LEU A 18 -4.55 -3.87 23.37
CA LEU A 18 -4.91 -3.62 24.76
C LEU A 18 -4.31 -4.66 25.71
N ASP A 19 -4.18 -5.91 25.26
CA ASP A 19 -3.54 -6.97 26.04
C ASP A 19 -2.01 -6.82 26.07
N LEU A 20 -1.39 -6.52 24.93
CA LEU A 20 0.06 -6.32 24.81
C LEU A 20 0.54 -5.11 25.61
N ALA A 21 -0.22 -4.01 25.60
CA ALA A 21 0.09 -2.79 26.33
C ALA A 21 -0.53 -2.73 27.73
N ALA A 22 -1.09 -3.84 28.25
CA ALA A 22 -1.88 -3.84 29.49
C ALA A 22 -1.09 -3.28 30.69
N ARG A 23 0.20 -3.62 30.83
CA ARG A 23 1.06 -3.11 31.91
C ARG A 23 1.23 -1.60 31.83
N ASP A 24 1.50 -1.07 30.66
CA ASP A 24 1.74 0.36 30.45
C ASP A 24 0.45 1.18 30.60
N LEU A 25 -0.70 0.59 30.24
CA LEU A 25 -2.02 1.23 30.33
C LEU A 25 -2.67 1.09 31.71
N ALA A 26 -2.19 0.18 32.57
CA ALA A 26 -2.79 -0.09 33.88
C ALA A 26 -2.97 1.16 34.77
N PRO A 27 -1.99 2.08 34.87
CA PRO A 27 -2.18 3.31 35.65
C PRO A 27 -3.33 4.18 35.13
N ALA A 28 -3.48 4.28 33.80
CA ALA A 28 -4.53 5.08 33.18
C ALA A 28 -5.93 4.49 33.37
N PHE A 29 -6.05 3.17 33.50
CA PHE A 29 -7.31 2.54 33.91
C PHE A 29 -7.57 2.75 35.41
N ALA A 30 -6.52 2.67 36.25
CA ALA A 30 -6.65 2.80 37.70
C ALA A 30 -7.06 4.21 38.15
N ASP A 31 -6.55 5.25 37.50
CA ASP A 31 -6.85 6.65 37.81
C ASP A 31 -8.04 7.24 37.01
N GLY A 32 -8.70 6.40 36.20
CA GLY A 32 -9.90 6.75 35.45
C GLY A 32 -9.66 7.45 34.12
N ARG A 33 -8.42 7.76 33.71
CA ARG A 33 -8.16 8.34 32.37
C ARG A 33 -8.66 7.46 31.22
N LEU A 34 -8.70 6.14 31.42
CA LEU A 34 -9.30 5.17 30.50
C LEU A 34 -10.44 4.41 31.18
N ILE A 35 -11.53 4.23 30.42
CA ILE A 35 -12.66 3.38 30.81
C ILE A 35 -12.88 2.33 29.72
N ARG A 36 -12.94 1.04 30.09
CA ARG A 36 -13.23 -0.05 29.16
C ARG A 36 -14.74 -0.09 28.89
N LEU A 37 -15.14 0.17 27.65
CA LEU A 37 -16.57 0.18 27.24
C LEU A 37 -17.06 -1.14 26.63
N GLY A 38 -16.17 -2.12 26.43
CA GLY A 38 -16.47 -3.41 25.79
C GLY A 38 -15.99 -3.50 24.34
N THR A 39 -16.60 -4.37 23.55
CA THR A 39 -16.26 -4.62 22.14
C THR A 39 -17.29 -4.00 21.20
N THR A 40 -16.87 -3.65 19.98
CA THR A 40 -17.78 -3.15 18.95
C THR A 40 -18.79 -4.23 18.55
N THR A 41 -20.07 -3.85 18.45
CA THR A 41 -21.18 -4.78 18.17
C THR A 41 -21.39 -5.10 16.68
N PHE A 42 -20.64 -4.46 15.79
CA PHE A 42 -20.74 -4.71 14.35
C PHE A 42 -19.50 -5.43 13.84
N PRO A 43 -19.64 -6.29 12.81
CA PRO A 43 -18.51 -7.01 12.26
C PRO A 43 -17.54 -6.06 11.56
N VAL A 44 -16.26 -6.36 11.72
CA VAL A 44 -15.15 -5.80 10.96
C VAL A 44 -14.28 -6.94 10.45
N TRP A 45 -13.63 -6.74 9.32
CA TRP A 45 -12.79 -7.77 8.71
C TRP A 45 -11.32 -7.35 8.74
N PRO A 46 -10.43 -8.11 9.39
CA PRO A 46 -9.01 -7.84 9.31
C PRO A 46 -8.54 -7.98 7.85
N THR A 47 -7.73 -7.04 7.41
CA THR A 47 -7.09 -7.08 6.09
C THR A 47 -5.76 -7.82 6.16
N ALA A 48 -5.07 -7.99 5.02
CA ALA A 48 -3.71 -8.56 4.98
C ALA A 48 -2.68 -7.82 5.87
N ALA A 49 -2.94 -6.57 6.26
CA ALA A 49 -2.09 -5.84 7.21
C ALA A 49 -2.31 -6.26 8.68
N ILE A 50 -3.29 -7.12 8.96
CA ILE A 50 -3.77 -7.58 10.27
C ILE A 50 -4.37 -6.46 11.12
N ARG A 51 -3.58 -5.42 11.43
CA ARG A 51 -3.97 -4.26 12.26
C ARG A 51 -4.90 -3.27 11.57
N THR A 52 -5.16 -3.44 10.28
CA THR A 52 -6.14 -2.62 9.55
C THR A 52 -7.38 -3.46 9.31
N VAL A 53 -8.52 -3.00 9.82
CA VAL A 53 -9.81 -3.67 9.66
C VAL A 53 -10.74 -2.85 8.76
N TYR A 54 -11.53 -3.53 7.94
CA TYR A 54 -12.59 -2.93 7.13
C TYR A 54 -13.94 -3.06 7.84
N ALA A 55 -14.75 -2.02 7.84
CA ALA A 55 -16.13 -2.04 8.34
C ALA A 55 -17.12 -1.89 7.17
N PRO A 56 -17.58 -2.99 6.54
CA PRO A 56 -18.32 -2.93 5.26
C PRO A 56 -19.59 -2.09 5.32
N ALA A 57 -20.36 -2.18 6.39
CA ALA A 57 -21.60 -1.41 6.53
C ALA A 57 -21.39 0.11 6.54
N ARG A 58 -20.20 0.56 6.97
CA ARG A 58 -19.83 1.98 7.09
C ARG A 58 -18.90 2.45 5.99
N ASP A 59 -18.41 1.52 5.18
CA ASP A 59 -17.39 1.74 4.17
C ASP A 59 -16.22 2.59 4.67
N LEU A 60 -15.51 2.08 5.67
CA LEU A 60 -14.31 2.72 6.20
C LEU A 60 -13.33 1.68 6.73
N PHE A 61 -12.07 2.05 6.80
CA PHE A 61 -11.02 1.26 7.40
C PHE A 61 -10.52 1.92 8.69
N LEU A 62 -10.17 1.09 9.67
CA LEU A 62 -9.49 1.52 10.89
C LEU A 62 -8.14 0.80 10.96
N LYS A 63 -7.06 1.57 10.92
CA LYS A 63 -5.68 1.09 11.06
C LYS A 63 -5.23 1.38 12.49
N PHE A 64 -4.96 0.34 13.27
CA PHE A 64 -4.58 0.45 14.68
C PHE A 64 -3.08 0.28 14.86
N SER A 65 -2.55 0.82 15.96
CA SER A 65 -1.28 0.32 16.50
C SER A 65 -1.43 -1.12 16.96
N LEU A 66 -0.37 -1.89 16.73
CA LEU A 66 -0.23 -3.27 17.15
C LEU A 66 1.25 -3.58 17.39
N ASP A 67 1.64 -3.81 18.63
CA ASP A 67 3.01 -4.09 19.08
C ASP A 67 3.44 -5.53 18.78
N VAL A 68 3.19 -5.93 17.53
CA VAL A 68 3.58 -7.19 16.94
C VAL A 68 4.45 -6.89 15.74
N ARG A 69 5.56 -7.61 15.64
CA ARG A 69 6.41 -7.56 14.45
C ARG A 69 5.78 -8.38 13.34
N ILE A 70 5.46 -7.74 12.22
CA ILE A 70 4.94 -8.42 11.02
C ILE A 70 5.92 -8.12 9.88
N THR A 71 6.54 -9.17 9.33
CA THR A 71 7.65 -9.09 8.36
C THR A 71 8.86 -8.33 8.94
N ASN A 72 9.14 -7.12 8.46
CA ASN A 72 10.33 -6.35 8.81
C ASN A 72 10.18 -5.44 10.02
N ASP A 73 8.96 -5.08 10.41
CA ASP A 73 8.74 -3.97 11.34
C ASP A 73 7.69 -4.28 12.41
N ILE A 74 7.82 -3.61 13.56
CA ILE A 74 6.78 -3.56 14.59
C ILE A 74 5.66 -2.69 14.06
N ARG A 75 4.43 -3.20 14.12
CA ARG A 75 3.30 -2.53 13.50
C ARG A 75 2.63 -1.52 14.44
N ARG A 76 3.46 -0.65 15.02
CA ARG A 76 3.06 0.55 15.75
C ARG A 76 2.78 1.69 14.78
N LEU A 77 1.87 2.59 15.13
CA LEU A 77 1.72 3.88 14.46
C LEU A 77 2.61 4.88 15.18
N TRP A 78 3.77 5.15 14.58
CA TRP A 78 4.78 6.01 15.19
C TRP A 78 4.35 7.47 15.18
N ARG A 79 4.61 8.19 16.27
CA ARG A 79 4.21 9.59 16.42
C ARG A 79 4.77 10.47 15.30
N HIS A 80 6.02 10.23 14.90
CA HIS A 80 6.68 11.03 13.85
C HIS A 80 6.06 10.83 12.45
N ASP A 81 5.45 9.68 12.19
CA ASP A 81 4.72 9.43 10.95
C ASP A 81 3.30 10.03 11.03
N LEU A 82 2.62 9.84 12.16
CA LEU A 82 1.29 10.44 12.41
C LEU A 82 1.29 11.98 12.32
N LEU A 83 2.37 12.64 12.76
CA LEU A 83 2.52 14.09 12.64
C LEU A 83 2.64 14.57 11.18
N ARG A 84 3.08 13.71 10.26
CA ARG A 84 3.24 14.02 8.84
C ARG A 84 2.12 13.46 7.97
N LEU A 85 1.28 12.58 8.52
CA LEU A 85 0.23 11.83 7.82
C LEU A 85 -0.65 12.73 6.95
N ARG A 86 -1.16 13.85 7.49
CA ARG A 86 -2.04 14.74 6.73
C ARG A 86 -1.31 15.37 5.54
N THR A 87 -0.04 15.73 5.69
CA THR A 87 0.75 16.33 4.63
C THR A 87 0.99 15.34 3.49
N THR A 88 1.41 14.11 3.82
CA THR A 88 1.65 13.08 2.80
C THR A 88 0.34 12.61 2.15
N ASP A 89 -0.73 12.47 2.93
CA ASP A 89 -2.07 12.12 2.43
C ASP A 89 -2.61 13.17 1.46
N THR A 90 -2.56 14.45 1.83
CA THR A 90 -3.03 15.55 0.98
C THR A 90 -2.24 15.63 -0.32
N ALA A 91 -0.91 15.50 -0.23
CA ALA A 91 -0.04 15.51 -1.41
C ALA A 91 -0.34 14.33 -2.35
N ALA A 92 -0.50 13.11 -1.82
CA ALA A 92 -0.84 11.94 -2.62
C ALA A 92 -2.23 12.03 -3.26
N GLY A 93 -3.23 12.51 -2.50
CA GLY A 93 -4.57 12.75 -3.02
C GLY A 93 -4.57 13.77 -4.16
N ALA A 94 -3.84 14.88 -4.01
CA ALA A 94 -3.70 15.90 -5.05
C ALA A 94 -2.94 15.36 -6.28
N ALA A 95 -1.86 14.60 -6.08
CA ALA A 95 -1.04 14.05 -7.15
C ALA A 95 -1.76 12.99 -8.00
N LEU A 96 -2.76 12.31 -7.44
CA LEU A 96 -3.55 11.33 -8.15
C LEU A 96 -4.85 11.91 -8.74
N ALA A 97 -5.21 13.14 -8.40
CA ALA A 97 -6.38 13.80 -8.94
C ALA A 97 -6.26 13.94 -10.48
N GLY A 98 -7.25 13.44 -11.21
CA GLY A 98 -7.25 13.51 -12.69
C GLY A 98 -6.40 12.45 -13.41
N THR A 99 -5.62 11.62 -12.69
CA THR A 99 -4.79 10.56 -13.29
C THR A 99 -5.57 9.31 -13.73
N GLY A 100 -6.86 9.22 -13.37
CA GLY A 100 -7.68 8.02 -13.56
C GLY A 100 -7.58 6.99 -12.44
N ALA A 101 -6.53 7.04 -11.62
CA ALA A 101 -6.43 6.30 -10.35
C ALA A 101 -7.16 7.00 -9.21
N ALA A 102 -7.28 6.31 -8.06
CA ALA A 102 -7.80 6.89 -6.83
C ALA A 102 -6.83 6.75 -5.67
N TRP A 103 -6.87 7.73 -4.77
CA TRP A 103 -6.17 7.69 -3.49
C TRP A 103 -7.16 7.34 -2.38
N GLN A 104 -6.91 6.25 -1.66
CA GLN A 104 -7.68 5.86 -0.48
C GLN A 104 -7.12 6.60 0.75
N SER A 105 -7.69 7.77 1.04
CA SER A 105 -7.15 8.73 2.01
C SER A 105 -7.13 8.21 3.45
N ASP A 106 -6.02 8.46 4.14
CA ASP A 106 -5.87 8.40 5.60
C ASP A 106 -6.30 9.74 6.21
N ARG A 107 -7.63 9.97 6.34
CA ARG A 107 -8.23 11.28 6.74
C ARG A 107 -7.71 11.86 8.05
N GLY A 108 -7.19 11.01 8.92
CA GLY A 108 -6.52 11.43 10.14
C GLY A 108 -6.51 10.33 11.19
N HIS A 109 -5.95 10.67 12.34
CA HIS A 109 -5.82 9.76 13.46
C HIS A 109 -6.42 10.31 14.74
N ARG A 110 -6.66 9.41 15.69
CA ARG A 110 -6.98 9.71 17.07
C ARG A 110 -6.09 8.87 17.97
N THR A 111 -5.69 9.44 19.10
CA THR A 111 -4.96 8.74 20.15
C THR A 111 -5.20 9.41 21.51
N ALA A 112 -4.56 8.92 22.57
CA ALA A 112 -4.51 9.53 23.89
C ALA A 112 -3.10 10.05 24.17
N ASP A 113 -2.96 11.28 24.66
CA ASP A 113 -1.64 11.95 24.80
C ASP A 113 -0.65 11.18 25.68
N PHE A 114 -1.13 10.50 26.73
CA PHE A 114 -0.31 9.69 27.63
C PHE A 114 0.04 8.29 27.10
N ALA A 115 -0.51 7.90 25.95
CA ALA A 115 -0.30 6.60 25.30
C ALA A 115 -0.32 6.76 23.76
N TYR A 116 0.35 7.83 23.27
CA TYR A 116 0.16 8.39 21.94
C TYR A 116 0.31 7.36 20.82
N GLU A 117 1.31 6.48 20.91
CA GLU A 117 1.55 5.47 19.88
C GLU A 117 0.78 4.19 20.18
N GLN A 118 0.66 3.78 21.45
CA GLN A 118 0.02 2.52 21.83
C GLN A 118 -1.48 2.48 21.53
N LEU A 119 -2.16 3.63 21.61
CA LEU A 119 -3.61 3.75 21.38
C LEU A 119 -3.98 4.50 20.10
N ALA A 120 -3.02 4.72 19.20
CA ALA A 120 -3.30 5.37 17.94
C ALA A 120 -4.22 4.51 17.04
N VAL A 121 -5.14 5.20 16.38
CA VAL A 121 -5.96 4.68 15.30
C VAL A 121 -6.03 5.70 14.17
N VAL A 122 -5.75 5.28 12.95
CA VAL A 122 -5.94 6.04 11.70
C VAL A 122 -7.26 5.61 11.08
N VAL A 123 -8.05 6.59 10.64
CA VAL A 123 -9.27 6.37 9.84
C VAL A 123 -8.90 6.54 8.37
N ARG A 124 -9.19 5.50 7.60
CA ARG A 124 -8.98 5.46 6.15
C ARG A 124 -10.31 5.33 5.42
N ASP A 125 -10.38 5.96 4.26
CA ASP A 125 -11.56 5.95 3.40
C ASP A 125 -11.98 4.55 2.99
N GLY A 126 -13.27 4.40 2.73
CA GLY A 126 -13.87 3.19 2.20
C GLY A 126 -13.39 2.83 0.80
N LEU A 127 -14.14 1.98 0.13
CA LEU A 127 -13.87 1.59 -1.25
C LEU A 127 -14.87 2.21 -2.22
N ARG A 128 -16.14 2.35 -1.82
CA ARG A 128 -17.26 2.58 -2.76
C ARG A 128 -17.08 3.86 -3.58
N ASP A 129 -16.68 4.95 -2.93
CA ASP A 129 -16.50 6.25 -3.60
C ASP A 129 -15.30 6.28 -4.55
N HIS A 130 -14.42 5.28 -4.48
CA HIS A 130 -13.24 5.17 -5.35
C HIS A 130 -13.44 4.22 -6.53
N LEU A 131 -14.54 3.45 -6.55
CA LEU A 131 -14.79 2.42 -7.56
C LEU A 131 -15.64 2.94 -8.71
N PRO A 132 -15.29 2.63 -9.97
CA PRO A 132 -16.22 2.75 -11.08
C PRO A 132 -17.48 1.90 -10.84
N PRO A 133 -18.65 2.29 -11.41
CA PRO A 133 -19.87 1.51 -11.29
C PRO A 133 -19.70 0.05 -11.71
N GLY A 134 -20.14 -0.88 -10.86
CA GLY A 134 -20.06 -2.32 -11.13
C GLY A 134 -18.65 -2.93 -11.02
N ALA A 135 -17.64 -2.15 -10.65
CA ALA A 135 -16.28 -2.65 -10.50
C ALA A 135 -16.05 -3.30 -9.12
N THR A 136 -15.21 -4.33 -9.09
CA THR A 136 -14.82 -5.04 -7.87
C THR A 136 -13.33 -4.82 -7.60
N PRO A 137 -12.93 -4.31 -6.42
CA PRO A 137 -11.53 -4.14 -6.07
C PRO A 137 -10.89 -5.46 -5.63
N PHE A 138 -9.70 -5.73 -6.15
CA PHE A 138 -8.83 -6.80 -5.69
C PHE A 138 -7.51 -6.23 -5.18
N LEU A 139 -7.01 -6.76 -4.07
CA LEU A 139 -5.66 -6.43 -3.61
C LEU A 139 -4.65 -7.00 -4.62
N ALA A 140 -3.68 -6.20 -5.09
CA ALA A 140 -2.70 -6.68 -6.06
C ALA A 140 -1.91 -7.87 -5.51
N ALA A 141 -1.58 -7.87 -4.21
CA ALA A 141 -0.95 -9.03 -3.55
C ALA A 141 -1.79 -10.32 -3.64
N ALA A 142 -3.13 -10.22 -3.57
CA ALA A 142 -4.00 -11.38 -3.69
C ALA A 142 -4.06 -11.89 -5.14
N LEU A 143 -4.00 -11.00 -6.13
CA LEU A 143 -3.91 -11.39 -7.54
C LEU A 143 -2.62 -12.14 -7.84
N ALA A 144 -1.49 -11.71 -7.25
CA ALA A 144 -0.20 -12.37 -7.40
C ALA A 144 -0.16 -13.76 -6.72
N GLU A 145 -0.75 -13.89 -5.52
CA GLU A 145 -0.81 -15.16 -4.78
C GLU A 145 -1.73 -16.19 -5.47
N GLY A 146 -2.81 -15.71 -6.11
CA GLY A 146 -3.82 -16.57 -6.72
C GLY A 146 -4.89 -17.01 -5.72
N PHE A 147 -6.11 -17.19 -6.23
CA PHE A 147 -7.27 -17.69 -5.50
C PHE A 147 -8.34 -18.17 -6.49
N ASP A 148 -9.28 -18.98 -6.03
CA ASP A 148 -10.39 -19.48 -6.85
C ASP A 148 -11.22 -18.31 -7.40
N GLY A 149 -11.38 -18.27 -8.73
CA GLY A 149 -12.08 -17.18 -9.41
C GLY A 149 -11.23 -15.91 -9.61
N SER A 150 -9.90 -15.99 -9.47
CA SER A 150 -9.01 -14.87 -9.79
C SER A 150 -9.23 -14.37 -11.23
N PRO A 151 -9.50 -13.06 -11.44
CA PRO A 151 -9.70 -12.50 -12.78
C PRO A 151 -8.41 -12.54 -13.62
N LEU A 152 -7.25 -12.51 -12.96
CA LEU A 152 -5.94 -12.69 -13.61
C LEU A 152 -5.79 -14.11 -14.17
N ALA A 153 -6.20 -15.13 -13.41
CA ALA A 153 -6.13 -16.51 -13.85
C ALA A 153 -7.20 -16.84 -14.90
N ALA A 154 -8.41 -16.29 -14.76
CA ALA A 154 -9.56 -16.63 -15.59
C ALA A 154 -9.65 -15.88 -16.93
N THR A 155 -8.82 -14.85 -17.15
CA THR A 155 -8.89 -14.05 -18.38
C THR A 155 -8.62 -14.88 -19.64
N THR A 156 -9.45 -14.72 -20.66
CA THR A 156 -9.24 -15.36 -21.98
C THR A 156 -8.41 -14.49 -22.92
N ALA A 157 -8.04 -13.28 -22.50
CA ALA A 157 -7.25 -12.33 -23.27
C ALA A 157 -6.09 -11.79 -22.44
N PRO A 158 -5.11 -12.65 -22.07
CA PRO A 158 -4.07 -12.29 -21.08
C PRO A 158 -3.20 -11.11 -21.49
N ALA A 159 -2.89 -10.95 -22.79
CA ALA A 159 -2.14 -9.80 -23.29
C ALA A 159 -2.91 -8.48 -23.11
N ALA A 160 -4.19 -8.46 -23.48
CA ALA A 160 -5.04 -7.28 -23.32
C ALA A 160 -5.31 -6.96 -21.84
N TRP A 161 -5.47 -7.99 -21.00
CA TRP A 161 -5.60 -7.83 -19.56
C TRP A 161 -4.35 -7.18 -18.96
N TRP A 162 -3.16 -7.60 -19.42
CA TRP A 162 -1.90 -7.04 -18.96
C TRP A 162 -1.70 -5.59 -19.40
N ASP A 163 -1.99 -5.26 -20.66
CA ASP A 163 -1.94 -3.88 -21.14
C ASP A 163 -2.90 -2.98 -20.33
N ALA A 164 -4.10 -3.46 -19.99
CA ALA A 164 -5.05 -2.73 -19.14
C ALA A 164 -4.57 -2.58 -17.69
N TYR A 165 -3.93 -3.62 -17.13
CA TYR A 165 -3.33 -3.55 -15.79
C TYR A 165 -2.23 -2.48 -15.74
N LEU A 166 -1.34 -2.49 -16.73
CA LEU A 166 -0.25 -1.53 -16.85
C LEU A 166 -0.78 -0.10 -16.99
N ALA A 167 -1.75 0.12 -17.88
CA ALA A 167 -2.38 1.43 -18.08
C ALA A 167 -3.07 1.95 -16.81
N ALA A 168 -3.60 1.07 -15.96
CA ALA A 168 -4.23 1.46 -14.70
C ALA A 168 -3.21 1.79 -13.58
N VAL A 169 -2.04 1.15 -13.58
CA VAL A 169 -1.08 1.14 -12.45
C VAL A 169 0.19 1.96 -12.70
N VAL A 170 0.68 2.05 -13.94
CA VAL A 170 1.97 2.69 -14.22
C VAL A 170 1.85 4.20 -14.38
N PRO A 171 0.98 4.74 -15.27
CA PRO A 171 0.88 6.19 -15.48
C PRO A 171 0.64 6.99 -14.19
N PRO A 172 -0.32 6.62 -13.30
CA PRO A 172 -0.60 7.43 -12.11
C PRO A 172 0.58 7.52 -11.15
N ALA A 173 1.35 6.44 -10.99
CA ALA A 173 2.52 6.42 -10.12
C ALA A 173 3.68 7.26 -10.69
N LEU A 174 3.88 7.21 -12.01
CA LEU A 174 4.89 8.02 -12.68
C LEU A 174 4.51 9.51 -12.71
N THR A 175 3.26 9.86 -12.99
CA THR A 175 2.75 11.24 -12.93
C THR A 175 2.89 11.82 -11.52
N ALA A 176 2.51 11.06 -10.49
CA ALA A 176 2.67 11.51 -9.10
C ALA A 176 4.13 11.86 -8.76
N PHE A 177 5.09 11.05 -9.24
CA PHE A 177 6.52 11.31 -9.06
C PHE A 177 7.01 12.50 -9.88
N ALA A 178 6.68 12.53 -11.18
CA ALA A 178 7.22 13.45 -12.15
C ALA A 178 6.72 14.89 -11.94
N GLU A 179 5.41 15.04 -11.78
CA GLU A 179 4.71 16.33 -11.84
C GLU A 179 4.46 16.89 -10.44
N HIS A 180 4.35 16.02 -9.43
CA HIS A 180 3.98 16.42 -8.07
C HIS A 180 5.07 16.14 -7.03
N GLY A 181 6.17 15.48 -7.40
CA GLY A 181 7.23 15.11 -6.47
C GLY A 181 6.75 14.16 -5.36
N VAL A 182 5.71 13.37 -5.62
CA VAL A 182 5.14 12.39 -4.70
C VAL A 182 5.64 10.99 -5.09
N VAL A 183 6.39 10.36 -4.19
CA VAL A 183 6.86 8.99 -4.34
C VAL A 183 5.89 8.06 -3.61
N LEU A 184 5.00 7.42 -4.38
CA LEU A 184 4.09 6.41 -3.84
C LEU A 184 4.87 5.13 -3.45
N GLU A 185 4.48 4.49 -2.35
CA GLU A 185 4.94 3.13 -2.03
C GLU A 185 4.04 2.10 -2.74
N ALA A 186 4.09 2.11 -4.08
CA ALA A 186 3.21 1.36 -4.98
C ALA A 186 3.48 -0.16 -5.02
N HIS A 187 3.79 -0.77 -3.88
CA HIS A 187 3.99 -2.20 -3.72
C HIS A 187 2.64 -2.95 -3.66
N LEU A 188 2.66 -4.28 -3.79
CA LEU A 188 1.44 -5.10 -3.93
C LEU A 188 0.40 -4.92 -2.83
N GLN A 189 0.82 -4.67 -1.58
CA GLN A 189 -0.11 -4.53 -0.46
C GLN A 189 -0.77 -3.13 -0.38
N ASN A 190 -0.16 -2.12 -0.99
CA ASN A 190 -0.63 -0.73 -1.01
C ASN A 190 -1.35 -0.38 -2.30
N THR A 191 -1.55 -1.35 -3.19
CA THR A 191 -2.27 -1.17 -4.44
C THR A 191 -3.47 -2.14 -4.50
N LEU A 192 -4.66 -1.60 -4.74
CA LEU A 192 -5.80 -2.38 -5.19
C LEU A 192 -6.06 -2.07 -6.67
N VAL A 193 -6.61 -3.03 -7.39
CA VAL A 193 -7.03 -2.86 -8.78
C VAL A 193 -8.51 -3.18 -8.88
N ALA A 194 -9.29 -2.21 -9.30
CA ALA A 194 -10.71 -2.37 -9.60
C ALA A 194 -10.83 -3.08 -10.95
N MET A 195 -11.59 -4.18 -10.95
CA MET A 195 -11.91 -4.95 -12.15
C MET A 195 -13.33 -4.63 -12.57
N GLY A 196 -13.55 -4.30 -13.83
CA GLY A 196 -14.90 -4.15 -14.38
C GLY A 196 -15.66 -5.49 -14.40
N PRO A 197 -16.96 -5.49 -14.77
CA PRO A 197 -17.79 -6.70 -14.79
C PRO A 197 -17.23 -7.86 -15.63
N GLY A 198 -16.41 -7.57 -16.64
CA GLY A 198 -15.73 -8.56 -17.47
C GLY A 198 -14.37 -9.04 -16.94
N GLY A 199 -13.99 -8.71 -15.71
CA GLY A 199 -12.71 -9.11 -15.11
C GLY A 199 -11.48 -8.31 -15.59
N MET A 200 -11.69 -7.26 -16.40
CA MET A 200 -10.62 -6.40 -16.92
C MET A 200 -10.25 -5.30 -15.91
N PRO A 201 -8.96 -4.98 -15.73
CA PRO A 201 -8.51 -3.85 -14.91
C PRO A 201 -9.06 -2.54 -15.47
N VAL A 202 -9.65 -1.70 -14.61
CA VAL A 202 -10.20 -0.40 -15.01
C VAL A 202 -9.69 0.78 -14.20
N ARG A 203 -9.13 0.53 -12.99
CA ARG A 203 -8.60 1.59 -12.12
C ARG A 203 -7.68 1.01 -11.05
N ALA A 204 -6.56 1.67 -10.77
CA ALA A 204 -5.78 1.43 -9.57
C ALA A 204 -6.23 2.34 -8.41
N LEU A 205 -6.20 1.79 -7.20
CA LEU A 205 -6.36 2.51 -5.94
C LEU A 205 -5.06 2.36 -5.15
N TYR A 206 -4.44 3.48 -4.79
CA TYR A 206 -3.27 3.49 -3.92
C TYR A 206 -3.66 3.94 -2.50
N ARG A 207 -2.89 3.51 -1.51
CA ARG A 207 -3.14 3.83 -0.10
C ARG A 207 -1.85 3.87 0.71
N ASP A 208 -2.01 4.20 2.00
CA ASP A 208 -0.96 4.21 3.02
C ASP A 208 -0.03 5.42 2.97
N ALA A 209 -0.53 6.53 3.51
CA ALA A 209 0.17 7.81 3.55
C ALA A 209 1.47 7.78 4.37
N GLU A 210 1.62 6.81 5.28
CA GLU A 210 2.87 6.59 6.05
C GLU A 210 4.04 6.18 5.14
N GLY A 211 3.75 5.44 4.06
CA GLY A 211 4.73 4.93 3.11
C GLY A 211 5.18 5.96 2.07
N VAL A 212 4.40 7.02 1.86
CA VAL A 212 4.64 8.05 0.85
C VAL A 212 5.86 8.90 1.23
N LYS A 213 6.69 9.23 0.24
CA LYS A 213 7.79 10.21 0.38
C LYS A 213 7.55 11.39 -0.55
N LEU A 214 8.05 12.56 -0.16
CA LEU A 214 7.99 13.78 -0.96
C LEU A 214 9.40 14.17 -1.37
N LEU A 215 9.60 14.60 -2.61
CA LEU A 215 10.91 15.07 -3.11
C LEU A 215 11.39 16.36 -2.42
N SER A 216 10.54 17.01 -1.65
CA SER A 216 10.95 18.08 -0.71
C SER A 216 11.71 17.56 0.52
N ALA A 217 11.65 16.25 0.79
CA ALA A 217 12.25 15.62 1.96
C ALA A 217 13.27 14.50 1.61
N VAL A 218 13.30 14.04 0.36
CA VAL A 218 14.27 13.04 -0.14
C VAL A 218 14.81 13.47 -1.49
N THR A 219 16.01 13.02 -1.86
CA THR A 219 16.54 13.32 -3.20
C THR A 219 15.72 12.61 -4.27
N ARG A 220 15.76 13.14 -5.50
CA ARG A 220 15.05 12.56 -6.64
C ARG A 220 15.54 11.15 -6.95
N GLU A 221 16.84 10.90 -6.82
CA GLU A 221 17.46 9.59 -7.03
C GLU A 221 16.96 8.56 -6.01
N ALA A 222 16.92 8.92 -4.72
CA ALA A 222 16.41 8.04 -3.67
C ALA A 222 14.90 7.78 -3.82
N GLY A 223 14.14 8.81 -4.23
CA GLY A 223 12.72 8.67 -4.57
C GLY A 223 12.50 7.72 -5.74
N TRP A 224 13.29 7.87 -6.81
CA TRP A 224 13.24 7.01 -7.99
C TRP A 224 13.62 5.57 -7.68
N GLU A 225 14.70 5.34 -6.91
CA GLU A 225 15.12 3.99 -6.49
C GLU A 225 13.99 3.27 -5.73
N ARG A 226 13.35 3.96 -4.78
CA ARG A 226 12.20 3.43 -4.04
C ARG A 226 11.02 3.15 -4.95
N LEU A 227 10.70 4.05 -5.89
CA LEU A 227 9.60 3.87 -6.84
C LEU A 227 9.85 2.65 -7.75
N VAL A 228 11.04 2.53 -8.33
CA VAL A 228 11.43 1.37 -9.17
C VAL A 228 11.33 0.07 -8.38
N TYR A 229 11.82 0.03 -7.14
CA TYR A 229 11.66 -1.16 -6.30
C TYR A 229 10.19 -1.50 -6.07
N CYS A 230 9.38 -0.53 -5.63
CA CYS A 230 7.99 -0.78 -5.26
C CYS A 230 7.13 -1.14 -6.47
N LEU A 231 7.21 -0.36 -7.54
CA LEU A 231 6.39 -0.52 -8.74
C LEU A 231 6.86 -1.68 -9.60
N ILE A 232 8.16 -1.84 -9.84
CA ILE A 232 8.64 -2.81 -10.84
C ILE A 232 9.05 -4.11 -10.17
N VAL A 233 9.97 -4.06 -9.20
CA VAL A 233 10.57 -5.27 -8.61
C VAL A 233 9.58 -5.98 -7.69
N ASN A 234 8.93 -5.26 -6.77
CA ASN A 234 7.98 -5.89 -5.84
C ASN A 234 6.61 -6.17 -6.47
N HIS A 235 6.19 -5.35 -7.43
CA HIS A 235 4.81 -5.37 -7.92
C HIS A 235 4.68 -5.93 -9.32
N LEU A 236 5.10 -5.22 -10.37
CA LEU A 236 4.89 -5.68 -11.75
C LEU A 236 5.55 -7.03 -12.02
N THR A 237 6.71 -7.30 -11.42
CA THR A 237 7.40 -8.60 -11.56
C THR A 237 6.55 -9.76 -11.07
N GLU A 238 5.90 -9.61 -9.91
CA GLU A 238 5.06 -10.66 -9.32
C GLU A 238 3.75 -10.86 -10.09
N ILE A 239 3.09 -9.77 -10.53
CA ILE A 239 1.88 -9.87 -11.34
C ILE A 239 2.19 -10.47 -12.72
N ALA A 240 3.29 -10.06 -13.34
CA ALA A 240 3.76 -10.62 -14.60
C ALA A 240 4.06 -12.11 -14.48
N ALA A 241 4.73 -12.53 -13.40
CA ALA A 241 5.03 -13.94 -13.13
C ALA A 241 3.74 -14.76 -12.90
N ALA A 242 2.82 -14.27 -12.08
CA ALA A 242 1.53 -14.92 -11.85
C ALA A 242 0.72 -15.06 -13.15
N LEU A 243 0.66 -13.99 -13.96
CA LEU A 243 -0.05 -14.01 -15.23
C LEU A 243 0.58 -15.01 -16.22
N ALA A 244 1.91 -15.01 -16.37
CA ALA A 244 2.61 -15.95 -17.24
C ALA A 244 2.48 -17.41 -16.77
N ALA A 245 2.38 -17.64 -15.45
CA ALA A 245 2.16 -18.97 -14.89
C ALA A 245 0.78 -19.55 -15.22
N HIS A 246 -0.26 -18.71 -15.24
CA HIS A 246 -1.61 -19.12 -15.64
C HIS A 246 -1.83 -19.16 -17.15
N HIS A 247 -1.02 -18.43 -17.92
CA HIS A 247 -1.16 -18.29 -19.37
C HIS A 247 0.15 -18.63 -20.11
N PRO A 248 0.49 -19.92 -20.28
CA PRO A 248 1.72 -20.34 -20.94
C PRO A 248 1.87 -19.74 -22.34
N GLY A 249 3.07 -19.22 -22.64
CA GLY A 249 3.38 -18.57 -23.91
C GLY A 249 3.22 -17.04 -23.91
N LEU A 250 2.67 -16.45 -22.84
CA LEU A 250 2.67 -15.00 -22.66
C LEU A 250 4.06 -14.50 -22.23
N ASP A 251 4.66 -13.59 -23.01
CA ASP A 251 5.78 -12.77 -22.55
C ASP A 251 5.26 -11.39 -22.09
N PRO A 252 5.28 -11.09 -20.78
CA PRO A 252 4.73 -9.85 -20.24
C PRO A 252 5.65 -8.63 -20.44
N TRP A 253 6.96 -8.83 -20.63
CA TRP A 253 7.94 -7.75 -20.56
C TRP A 253 7.96 -6.77 -21.73
N PRO A 254 7.68 -7.17 -22.98
CA PRO A 254 7.51 -6.22 -24.09
C PRO A 254 6.42 -5.18 -23.80
N ALA A 255 5.31 -5.56 -23.16
CA ALA A 255 4.25 -4.64 -22.78
C ALA A 255 4.72 -3.64 -21.71
N VAL A 256 5.44 -4.10 -20.68
CA VAL A 256 6.02 -3.24 -19.64
C VAL A 256 6.97 -2.21 -20.24
N ARG A 257 7.87 -2.64 -21.15
CA ARG A 257 8.79 -1.73 -21.84
C ARG A 257 8.05 -0.67 -22.65
N ARG A 258 7.04 -1.08 -23.42
CA ARG A 258 6.23 -0.15 -24.22
C ARG A 258 5.51 0.85 -23.32
N GLU A 259 4.94 0.41 -22.20
CA GLU A 259 4.25 1.30 -21.27
C GLU A 259 5.19 2.33 -20.67
N LEU A 260 6.32 1.90 -20.12
CA LEU A 260 7.34 2.81 -19.57
C LEU A 260 7.83 3.81 -20.63
N ALA A 261 8.12 3.36 -21.85
CA ALA A 261 8.62 4.19 -22.93
C ALA A 261 7.63 5.27 -23.42
N ARG A 262 6.35 5.22 -23.03
CA ARG A 262 5.36 6.27 -23.35
C ARG A 262 5.53 7.53 -22.50
N HIS A 263 6.24 7.45 -21.39
CA HIS A 263 6.41 8.55 -20.45
C HIS A 263 7.74 9.27 -20.70
N ASP A 264 7.66 10.59 -20.86
CA ASP A 264 8.84 11.45 -21.04
C ASP A 264 9.48 11.78 -19.68
N LEU A 265 10.11 10.76 -19.08
CA LEU A 265 10.85 10.87 -17.82
C LEU A 265 12.34 10.64 -18.07
N PRO A 266 13.24 11.51 -17.59
CA PRO A 266 14.68 11.40 -17.87
C PRO A 266 15.31 10.12 -17.33
N GLU A 267 14.71 9.50 -16.31
CA GLU A 267 15.18 8.24 -15.73
C GLU A 267 14.83 6.99 -16.56
N ILE A 268 13.83 7.06 -17.44
CA ILE A 268 13.29 5.89 -18.14
C ILE A 268 14.26 5.28 -19.17
N PRO A 269 14.98 6.06 -19.99
CA PRO A 269 15.96 5.48 -20.92
C PRO A 269 17.05 4.64 -20.21
N ALA A 270 17.52 5.11 -19.05
CA ALA A 270 18.46 4.38 -18.22
C ALA A 270 17.81 3.14 -17.58
N LEU A 271 16.57 3.24 -17.08
CA LEU A 271 15.83 2.13 -16.50
C LEU A 271 15.63 0.97 -17.51
N LEU A 272 15.26 1.29 -18.75
CA LEU A 272 14.98 0.29 -19.81
C LEU A 272 16.23 -0.47 -20.27
N THR A 273 17.41 0.12 -20.07
CA THR A 273 18.71 -0.47 -20.48
C THR A 273 19.53 -1.00 -19.30
N ALA A 274 19.13 -0.69 -18.06
CA ALA A 274 19.85 -1.09 -16.86
C ALA A 274 19.93 -2.63 -16.76
N PRO A 275 21.12 -3.22 -16.59
CA PRO A 275 21.27 -4.68 -16.45
C PRO A 275 20.69 -5.19 -15.13
N THR A 276 20.53 -4.31 -14.15
CA THR A 276 20.03 -4.63 -12.82
C THR A 276 19.09 -3.57 -12.27
N LEU A 277 18.15 -3.98 -11.42
CA LEU A 277 17.22 -3.11 -10.71
C LEU A 277 17.46 -3.15 -9.19
N PRO A 278 17.07 -2.10 -8.44
CA PRO A 278 17.20 -2.08 -6.99
C PRO A 278 16.19 -3.04 -6.33
N ALA A 279 16.69 -3.96 -5.51
CA ALA A 279 15.87 -4.83 -4.68
C ALA A 279 16.13 -4.59 -3.20
N LYS A 280 15.07 -4.26 -2.44
CA LYS A 280 15.14 -4.11 -0.99
C LYS A 280 15.52 -5.44 -0.33
N THR A 281 16.58 -5.44 0.47
CA THR A 281 17.10 -6.65 1.10
C THR A 281 16.34 -7.02 2.38
N ASN A 282 15.12 -7.53 2.24
CA ASN A 282 14.26 -7.85 3.39
C ASN A 282 14.93 -8.82 4.37
N LEU A 283 15.54 -9.92 3.89
CA LEU A 283 16.22 -10.89 4.75
C LEU A 283 17.42 -10.29 5.49
N LEU A 284 18.28 -9.53 4.80
CA LEU A 284 19.45 -8.90 5.42
C LEU A 284 19.04 -7.89 6.48
N LEU A 285 17.98 -7.12 6.24
CA LEU A 285 17.44 -6.18 7.23
C LEU A 285 17.04 -6.90 8.52
N ARG A 286 16.38 -8.07 8.41
CA ARG A 286 16.07 -8.92 9.56
C ARG A 286 17.34 -9.44 10.25
N TRP A 287 18.32 -9.87 9.47
CA TRP A 287 19.56 -10.46 9.98
C TRP A 287 20.43 -9.46 10.74
N THR A 288 20.49 -8.21 10.28
CA THR A 288 21.29 -7.16 10.91
C THR A 288 20.54 -6.41 12.02
N GLY A 289 19.26 -6.72 12.25
CA GLY A 289 18.41 -6.00 13.21
C GLY A 289 18.22 -4.52 12.87
N ALA A 290 18.41 -4.14 11.61
CA ALA A 290 18.25 -2.76 11.16
C ALA A 290 16.75 -2.38 11.15
N ASP A 291 16.46 -1.10 11.36
CA ASP A 291 15.10 -0.59 11.28
C ASP A 291 14.59 -0.66 9.83
N GLY A 292 13.26 -0.76 9.67
CA GLY A 292 12.62 -0.86 8.35
C GLY A 292 12.94 0.31 7.41
N ALA A 293 13.29 1.46 7.99
CA ALA A 293 13.70 2.69 7.30
C ALA A 293 15.13 2.66 6.77
N ASP A 294 16.03 1.86 7.36
CA ASP A 294 17.46 1.74 6.98
C ASP A 294 17.70 0.66 5.93
N ALA A 295 16.69 0.40 5.11
CA ALA A 295 16.73 -0.69 4.17
C ALA A 295 17.77 -0.44 3.07
N ARG A 296 18.63 -1.43 2.87
CA ARG A 296 19.62 -1.44 1.79
C ARG A 296 19.01 -2.05 0.54
N TYR A 297 19.45 -1.55 -0.60
CA TYR A 297 19.13 -2.13 -1.90
C TYR A 297 20.34 -2.90 -2.44
N ARG A 298 20.06 -4.03 -3.10
CA ARG A 298 21.05 -4.79 -3.86
C ARG A 298 20.56 -4.95 -5.29
N PRO A 299 21.47 -4.99 -6.27
CA PRO A 299 21.09 -5.19 -7.66
C PRO A 299 20.54 -6.59 -7.89
N VAL A 300 19.41 -6.70 -8.58
CA VAL A 300 18.86 -7.96 -9.14
C VAL A 300 18.77 -7.84 -10.65
N ALA A 301 18.87 -8.96 -11.38
CA ALA A 301 18.82 -8.95 -12.83
C ALA A 301 17.55 -8.24 -13.35
N SER A 302 17.72 -7.31 -14.29
CA SER A 302 16.61 -6.56 -14.86
C SER A 302 15.85 -7.42 -15.87
N PRO A 303 14.53 -7.60 -15.70
CA PRO A 303 13.70 -8.21 -16.73
C PRO A 303 13.36 -7.24 -17.87
N LEU A 304 13.66 -5.94 -17.71
CA LEU A 304 13.45 -4.92 -18.72
C LEU A 304 14.55 -4.95 -19.79
N ALA A 305 15.79 -5.21 -19.38
CA ALA A 305 16.92 -5.32 -20.30
C ALA A 305 16.64 -6.43 -21.31
N ALA A 306 16.71 -6.10 -22.60
CA ALA A 306 16.58 -7.10 -23.65
C ALA A 306 17.64 -8.18 -23.43
N ARG A 307 17.22 -9.43 -23.23
CA ARG A 307 18.14 -10.56 -23.27
C ARG A 307 18.58 -10.70 -24.72
N SER A 308 19.87 -10.51 -25.01
CA SER A 308 20.44 -10.99 -26.25
C SER A 308 20.13 -12.49 -26.33
N VAL A 309 19.34 -12.88 -27.31
CA VAL A 309 19.16 -14.28 -27.65
C VAL A 309 20.49 -14.72 -28.27
N THR A 310 21.35 -15.35 -27.46
CA THR A 310 22.49 -16.12 -27.94
C THR A 310 22.03 -17.53 -28.31
#